data_AF-A0A931XL91-F1
#
_entry.id   AF-A0A931XL91-F1
#
_cell.length_a   1.000
_cell.length_b   1.000
_cell.length_c   1.000
_cell.angle_alpha   90.00
_cell.angle_beta   90.00
_cell.angle_gamma   90.00
#
_symmetry.space_group_name_H-M   'P 1'
#
loop_
_entity.id
_entity.type
_entity.pdbx_description
1 polymer ?
#
loop_
_entity_poly.entity_id
_entity_poly.type
_entity_poly.pdbx_seq_one_letter_code
_entity_poly.pdbx_strand_id
1 'polypeptide(L)'
;AETSLGADLRFDTPAEAADAYRAILVQKRVPLVRWDQRQQLVQGLWQEFERAGERGLSFAMMAEILTEFARSKGLNVPLQALQKLTYTLNIAKCLSRDGRTPEFVREPDMLNDYFRLVVDASAALERMHRTYLTGILHERPSTPLIPDAVALLLFNAADEEATQRAEKLIDEVQRGRGVSFSAGDGRLPTIGQRARITFQPAEMFPRLRNAVVGLRRTGRATTGAAVHEHLKSTDPAFVLSEMGLKFKDLAVQAQQAGYVRIIEHAGSDFELEPGSLGNGEGHS
;
A
#
# COMPACT_ATOMS: atom_id res chain seq x y z
N ALA A 1 -2.57 0.22 -30.20
CA ALA A 1 -1.56 -0.84 -30.07
C ALA A 1 -1.99 -1.76 -28.94
N GLU A 2 -2.67 -2.85 -29.27
CA GLU A 2 -3.02 -3.91 -28.34
C GLU A 2 -1.73 -4.63 -27.95
N THR A 3 -1.19 -4.31 -26.78
CA THR A 3 -0.08 -5.06 -26.18
C THR A 3 -0.55 -6.47 -25.89
N SER A 4 -0.03 -7.42 -26.68
CA SER A 4 -0.08 -8.87 -26.50
C SER A 4 -0.13 -9.29 -25.03
N LEU A 5 -1.34 -9.53 -24.52
CA LEU A 5 -1.61 -10.21 -23.25
C LEU A 5 -1.57 -11.72 -23.53
N GLY A 6 -0.39 -12.26 -23.81
CA GLY A 6 -0.28 -13.68 -24.13
C GLY A 6 1.09 -14.20 -24.51
N ALA A 7 2.16 -13.42 -24.35
CA ALA A 7 3.49 -14.02 -24.37
C ALA A 7 3.66 -14.80 -23.05
N ASP A 8 3.62 -16.13 -23.14
CA ASP A 8 4.03 -17.01 -22.04
C ASP A 8 5.42 -16.56 -21.57
N LEU A 9 5.51 -16.08 -20.33
CA LEU A 9 6.78 -15.75 -19.73
C LEU A 9 7.57 -17.05 -19.58
N ARG A 10 8.60 -17.20 -20.41
CA ARG A 10 9.63 -18.23 -20.26
C ARG A 10 10.86 -17.58 -19.64
N PHE A 11 11.48 -18.30 -18.73
CA PHE A 11 12.70 -17.89 -18.05
C PHE A 11 13.76 -18.94 -18.34
N ASP A 12 14.96 -18.51 -18.73
CA ASP A 12 16.05 -19.43 -19.06
C ASP A 12 16.77 -19.88 -17.78
N THR A 13 16.70 -19.08 -16.71
CA THR A 13 17.28 -19.41 -15.40
C THR A 13 16.37 -19.03 -14.21
N PRO A 14 16.54 -19.68 -13.04
CA PRO A 14 15.86 -19.26 -11.82
C PRO A 14 16.16 -17.82 -11.38
N ALA A 15 17.36 -17.31 -11.66
CA ALA A 15 17.75 -15.94 -11.32
C ALA A 15 16.96 -14.91 -12.14
N GLU A 16 16.81 -15.14 -13.46
CA GLU A 16 16.00 -14.29 -14.34
C GLU A 16 14.54 -14.27 -13.91
N ALA A 17 13.98 -15.44 -13.55
CA ALA A 17 12.63 -15.55 -13.03
C ALA A 17 12.47 -14.75 -11.72
N ALA A 18 13.42 -14.88 -10.78
CA ALA A 18 13.41 -14.15 -9.52
C ALA A 18 13.48 -12.63 -9.73
N ASP A 19 14.29 -12.16 -10.67
CA ASP A 19 14.40 -10.75 -11.03
C ASP A 19 13.12 -10.23 -11.68
N ALA A 20 12.49 -11.02 -12.55
CA ALA A 20 11.18 -10.70 -13.12
C ALA A 20 10.10 -10.59 -12.05
N TYR A 21 10.07 -11.51 -11.08
CA TYR A 21 9.15 -11.45 -9.94
C TYR A 21 9.38 -10.19 -9.09
N ARG A 22 10.65 -9.85 -8.83
CA ARG A 22 11.01 -8.62 -8.10
C ARG A 22 10.56 -7.37 -8.85
N ALA A 23 10.72 -7.33 -10.18
CA ALA A 23 10.25 -6.22 -11.00
C ALA A 23 8.73 -6.04 -10.92
N ILE A 24 7.96 -7.13 -10.90
CA ILE A 24 6.51 -7.09 -10.68
C ILE A 24 6.18 -6.47 -9.32
N LEU A 25 6.85 -6.89 -8.24
CA LEU A 25 6.64 -6.33 -6.91
C LEU A 25 7.01 -4.84 -6.83
N VAL A 26 8.11 -4.44 -7.47
CA VAL A 26 8.52 -3.02 -7.58
C VAL A 26 7.48 -2.20 -8.33
N GLN A 27 6.94 -2.70 -9.44
CA GLN A 27 5.86 -2.04 -10.18
C GLN A 27 4.62 -1.83 -9.29
N LYS A 28 4.32 -2.79 -8.41
CA LYS A 28 3.25 -2.67 -7.40
C LYS A 28 3.63 -1.78 -6.20
N ARG A 29 4.80 -1.14 -6.22
CA ARG A 29 5.37 -0.32 -5.14
C ARG A 29 5.52 -1.12 -3.83
N VAL A 30 5.87 -2.40 -3.92
CA VAL A 30 6.17 -3.28 -2.79
C VAL A 30 7.62 -3.75 -2.90
N PRO A 31 8.62 -2.89 -2.62
CA PRO A 31 10.02 -3.30 -2.67
C PRO A 31 10.28 -4.40 -1.63
N LEU A 32 10.82 -5.53 -2.10
CA LEU A 32 11.07 -6.68 -1.24
C LEU A 32 12.35 -6.47 -0.43
N VAL A 33 12.22 -6.41 0.89
CA VAL A 33 13.36 -6.39 1.81
C VAL A 33 14.05 -7.75 1.79
N ARG A 34 15.39 -7.77 1.86
CA ARG A 34 16.19 -9.00 1.96
C ARG A 34 15.72 -9.87 3.12
N TRP A 35 15.82 -11.18 2.97
CA TRP A 35 15.28 -12.15 3.92
C TRP A 35 15.81 -11.98 5.33
N ASP A 36 17.14 -11.94 5.47
CA ASP A 36 17.86 -11.77 6.73
C ASP A 36 17.44 -10.50 7.48
N GLN A 37 17.27 -9.40 6.74
CA GLN A 37 16.81 -8.13 7.28
C GLN A 37 15.32 -8.17 7.64
N ARG A 38 14.49 -8.76 6.78
CA ARG A 38 13.04 -8.89 7.00
C ARG A 38 12.73 -9.72 8.24
N GLN A 39 13.47 -10.82 8.48
CA GLN A 39 13.33 -11.62 9.70
C GLN A 39 13.59 -10.76 10.94
N GLN A 40 14.72 -10.04 10.96
CA GLN A 40 15.08 -9.18 12.08
C GLN A 40 14.04 -8.07 12.32
N LEU A 41 13.57 -7.43 11.25
CA LEU A 41 12.56 -6.37 11.32
C LEU A 41 11.23 -6.88 11.88
N VAL A 42 10.74 -8.03 11.39
CA VAL A 42 9.48 -8.61 11.87
C VAL A 42 9.61 -9.08 13.32
N GLN A 43 10.72 -9.70 13.70
CA GLN A 43 10.99 -10.09 15.08
C GLN A 43 11.07 -8.88 16.02
N GLY A 44 11.77 -7.82 15.61
CA GLY A 44 11.84 -6.58 16.38
C GLY A 44 10.47 -5.94 16.58
N LEU A 45 9.66 -5.88 15.51
CA LEU A 45 8.29 -5.37 15.60
C LEU A 45 7.41 -6.23 16.53
N TRP A 46 7.56 -7.55 16.50
CA TRP A 46 6.83 -8.46 17.39
C TRP A 46 7.15 -8.22 18.86
N GLN A 47 8.42 -8.00 19.20
CA GLN A 47 8.83 -7.65 20.57
C GLN A 47 8.18 -6.35 21.05
N GLU A 48 8.01 -5.36 20.17
CA GLU A 48 7.30 -4.13 20.54
C GLU A 48 5.79 -4.35 20.72
N PHE A 49 5.16 -5.24 19.95
CA PHE A 49 3.78 -5.64 20.22
C PHE A 49 3.63 -6.34 21.57
N GLU A 50 4.55 -7.22 21.94
CA GLU A 50 4.55 -7.89 23.25
C GLU A 50 4.66 -6.87 24.39
N ARG A 51 5.50 -5.84 24.24
CA ARG A 51 5.62 -4.74 25.21
C ARG A 51 4.38 -3.86 25.26
N ALA A 52 3.73 -3.61 24.12
CA ALA A 52 2.49 -2.84 24.05
C ALA A 52 1.30 -3.60 24.67
N GLY A 53 1.36 -4.93 24.69
CA GLY A 53 0.33 -5.80 25.22
C GLY A 53 -1.04 -5.54 24.59
N GLU A 54 -2.09 -5.46 25.42
CA GLU A 54 -3.47 -5.24 24.98
C GLU A 54 -3.69 -3.89 24.27
N ARG A 55 -2.81 -2.91 24.45
CA ARG A 55 -2.93 -1.63 23.75
C ARG A 55 -2.75 -1.80 22.23
N GLY A 56 -1.88 -2.72 21.82
CA GLY A 56 -1.51 -2.85 20.41
C GLY A 56 -0.73 -1.66 19.88
N LEU A 57 -0.56 -1.60 18.55
CA LEU A 57 0.20 -0.56 17.86
C LEU A 57 -0.60 -0.01 16.68
N SER A 58 -0.48 1.28 16.38
CA SER A 58 -0.99 1.87 15.14
C SER A 58 -0.01 1.70 13.99
N PHE A 59 -0.46 1.88 12.75
CA PHE A 59 0.43 1.80 11.59
C PHE A 59 1.57 2.82 11.61
N ALA A 60 1.28 4.04 12.09
CA ALA A 60 2.29 5.08 12.26
C ALA A 60 3.37 4.63 13.24
N MET A 61 2.97 4.09 14.40
CA MET A 61 3.89 3.55 15.40
C MET A 61 4.70 2.37 14.84
N MET A 62 4.08 1.44 14.12
CA MET A 62 4.79 0.31 13.51
C MET A 62 5.85 0.79 12.52
N ALA A 63 5.55 1.78 11.69
CA ALA A 63 6.49 2.33 10.73
C ALA A 63 7.67 3.06 11.40
N GLU A 64 7.39 3.81 12.49
CA GLU A 64 8.41 4.45 13.32
C GLU A 64 9.32 3.40 13.98
N ILE A 65 8.74 2.38 14.63
CA ILE A 65 9.45 1.26 15.24
C ILE A 65 10.37 0.57 14.23
N LEU A 66 9.86 0.23 13.04
CA LEU A 66 10.67 -0.40 12.00
C LEU A 66 11.82 0.50 11.54
N THR A 67 11.60 1.81 11.46
CA THR A 67 12.61 2.80 11.06
C THR A 67 13.71 2.93 12.11
N GLU A 68 13.35 3.04 13.38
CA GLU A 68 14.29 3.11 14.49
C GLU A 68 15.06 1.80 14.66
N PHE A 69 14.37 0.66 14.54
CA PHE A 69 14.98 -0.65 14.59
C PHE A 69 16.01 -0.83 13.46
N ALA A 70 15.63 -0.54 12.21
CA ALA A 70 16.54 -0.58 11.07
C ALA A 70 17.78 0.28 11.29
N ARG A 71 17.60 1.52 11.79
CA ARG A 71 18.69 2.44 12.11
C ARG A 71 19.61 1.87 13.21
N SER A 72 19.04 1.38 14.31
CA SER A 72 19.81 0.86 15.45
C SER A 72 20.62 -0.40 15.09
N LYS A 73 20.14 -1.18 14.13
CA LYS A 73 20.80 -2.39 13.63
C LYS A 73 21.70 -2.14 12.41
N GLY A 74 21.79 -0.89 11.92
CA GLY A 74 22.58 -0.56 10.73
C GLY A 74 22.05 -1.20 9.44
N LEU A 75 20.74 -1.50 9.37
CA LEU A 75 20.13 -2.11 8.19
C LEU A 75 19.89 -1.02 7.12
N ASN A 76 20.41 -1.25 5.92
CA ASN A 76 20.17 -0.38 4.77
C ASN A 76 18.86 -0.76 4.07
N VAL A 77 17.73 -0.29 4.60
CA VAL A 77 16.39 -0.57 4.08
C VAL A 77 15.70 0.74 3.69
N PRO A 78 15.17 0.88 2.45
CA PRO A 78 14.44 2.08 2.05
C PRO A 78 13.21 2.34 2.93
N LEU A 79 12.96 3.60 3.29
CA LEU A 79 11.82 3.99 4.14
C LEU A 79 10.48 3.49 3.59
N GLN A 80 10.28 3.57 2.27
CA GLN A 80 9.08 3.07 1.61
C GLN A 80 8.89 1.55 1.82
N ALA A 81 9.98 0.77 1.87
CA ALA A 81 9.91 -0.66 2.12
C ALA A 81 9.45 -0.96 3.56
N LEU A 82 9.96 -0.19 4.53
CA LEU A 82 9.54 -0.29 5.93
C LEU A 82 8.04 0.02 6.10
N GLN A 83 7.57 1.09 5.45
CA GLN A 83 6.13 1.39 5.41
C GLN A 83 5.34 0.24 4.77
N LYS A 84 5.78 -0.28 3.62
CA LYS A 84 5.06 -1.38 2.93
C LYS A 84 5.09 -2.70 3.67
N LEU A 85 6.04 -2.94 4.57
CA LEU A 85 6.03 -4.11 5.45
C LEU A 85 4.80 -4.11 6.37
N THR A 86 4.42 -2.97 6.95
CA THR A 86 3.23 -2.88 7.83
C THR A 86 1.94 -3.17 7.06
N TYR A 87 1.80 -2.63 5.85
CA TYR A 87 0.69 -2.96 4.95
C TYR A 87 0.67 -4.43 4.55
N THR A 88 1.83 -5.01 4.26
CA THR A 88 1.93 -6.43 3.90
C THR A 88 1.45 -7.31 5.04
N LEU A 89 1.85 -7.02 6.29
CA LEU A 89 1.39 -7.75 7.48
C LEU A 89 -0.13 -7.70 7.65
N ASN A 90 -0.74 -6.55 7.38
CA ASN A 90 -2.20 -6.43 7.43
C ASN A 90 -2.92 -7.19 6.32
N ILE A 91 -2.44 -7.08 5.06
CA ILE A 91 -2.99 -7.86 3.94
C ILE A 91 -2.83 -9.36 4.20
N ALA A 92 -1.71 -9.76 4.80
CA ALA A 92 -1.41 -11.10 5.25
C ALA A 92 -2.26 -11.55 6.46
N LYS A 93 -3.19 -10.71 6.95
CA LYS A 93 -4.06 -11.01 8.09
C LYS A 93 -3.28 -11.39 9.34
N CYS A 94 -2.16 -10.72 9.59
CA CYS A 94 -1.34 -10.91 10.79
C CYS A 94 -1.79 -10.01 11.96
N LEU A 95 -2.68 -9.05 11.66
CA LEU A 95 -3.15 -8.02 12.57
C LEU A 95 -4.68 -8.08 12.69
N SER A 96 -5.20 -7.72 13.87
CA SER A 96 -6.63 -7.56 14.14
C SER A 96 -6.93 -6.24 14.83
N ARG A 97 -8.15 -5.74 14.63
CA ARG A 97 -8.74 -4.61 15.35
C ARG A 97 -10.02 -5.11 16.00
N ASP A 98 -10.16 -4.94 17.31
CA ASP A 98 -11.35 -5.36 18.07
C ASP A 98 -11.74 -6.84 17.84
N GLY A 99 -10.74 -7.71 17.75
CA GLY A 99 -10.92 -9.15 17.50
C GLY A 99 -11.33 -9.50 16.06
N ARG A 100 -11.46 -8.53 15.16
CA ARG A 100 -11.75 -8.74 13.74
C ARG A 100 -10.52 -8.48 12.91
N THR A 101 -10.26 -9.33 11.92
CA THR A 101 -9.26 -9.02 10.90
C THR A 101 -9.87 -7.97 9.97
N PRO A 102 -9.29 -6.76 9.86
CA PRO A 102 -9.87 -5.72 9.03
C PRO A 102 -9.87 -6.13 7.55
N GLU A 103 -11.03 -6.02 6.90
CA GLU A 103 -11.12 -6.08 5.44
C GLU A 103 -10.62 -4.75 4.89
N PHE A 104 -9.40 -4.75 4.37
CA PHE A 104 -8.80 -3.65 3.58
C PHE A 104 -9.22 -2.24 4.04
N VAL A 105 -8.76 -1.83 5.24
CA VAL A 105 -9.07 -0.50 5.77
C VAL A 105 -8.41 0.56 4.90
N ARG A 106 -9.15 1.59 4.52
CA ARG A 106 -8.65 2.70 3.70
C ARG A 106 -7.60 3.49 4.48
N GLU A 107 -6.56 3.97 3.79
CA GLU A 107 -5.40 4.65 4.39
C GLU A 107 -5.70 5.77 5.42
N PRO A 108 -6.79 6.56 5.33
CA PRO A 108 -7.09 7.59 6.35
C PRO A 108 -7.43 6.99 7.72
N ASP A 109 -8.08 5.83 7.76
CA ASP A 109 -8.60 5.24 9.00
C ASP A 109 -7.53 4.41 9.72
N MET A 110 -6.59 3.82 8.95
CA MET A 110 -5.53 2.95 9.49
C MET A 110 -4.51 3.65 10.40
N LEU A 111 -4.32 4.96 10.25
CA LEU A 111 -3.27 5.70 10.96
C LEU A 111 -3.58 5.88 12.45
N ASN A 112 -4.87 5.93 12.81
CA ASN A 112 -5.32 6.20 14.18
C ASN A 112 -5.82 4.95 14.91
N ASP A 113 -6.03 3.86 14.18
CA ASP A 113 -6.44 2.59 14.77
C ASP A 113 -5.28 1.86 15.43
N TYR A 114 -5.59 1.11 16.49
CA TYR A 114 -4.65 0.23 17.17
C TYR A 114 -4.94 -1.21 16.82
N PHE A 115 -3.89 -1.93 16.44
CA PHE A 115 -3.96 -3.31 15.99
C PHE A 115 -3.24 -4.23 16.97
N ARG A 116 -3.67 -5.50 17.01
CA ARG A 116 -3.04 -6.56 17.80
C ARG A 116 -2.60 -7.70 16.91
N LEU A 117 -1.59 -8.42 17.36
CA LEU A 117 -1.11 -9.63 16.70
C LEU A 117 -2.17 -10.73 16.77
N VAL A 118 -2.34 -11.47 15.67
CA VAL A 118 -3.17 -12.70 15.64
C VAL A 118 -2.35 -13.97 15.44
N VAL A 119 -1.06 -13.82 15.18
CA VAL A 119 -0.11 -14.92 14.91
C VAL A 119 1.25 -14.61 15.50
N ASP A 120 2.08 -15.63 15.68
CA ASP A 120 3.50 -15.46 15.99
C ASP A 120 4.30 -14.93 14.79
N ALA A 121 5.55 -14.52 15.05
CA ALA A 121 6.42 -13.90 14.05
C ALA A 121 6.77 -14.86 12.90
N SER A 122 6.86 -16.16 13.17
CA SER A 122 7.19 -17.17 12.15
C SER A 122 6.04 -17.33 11.17
N ALA A 123 4.83 -17.51 11.69
CA ALA A 123 3.60 -17.58 10.90
C ALA A 123 3.33 -16.28 10.14
N ALA A 124 3.68 -15.12 10.70
CA ALA A 124 3.58 -13.86 9.98
C ALA A 124 4.47 -13.81 8.75
N LEU A 125 5.74 -14.23 8.85
CA LEU A 125 6.66 -14.27 7.71
C LEU A 125 6.14 -15.19 6.59
N GLU A 126 5.59 -16.36 6.95
CA GLU A 126 4.97 -17.27 5.98
C GLU A 126 3.75 -16.64 5.29
N ARG A 127 2.86 -15.99 6.04
CA ARG A 127 1.70 -15.31 5.46
C ARG A 127 2.12 -14.16 4.55
N MET A 128 3.15 -13.39 4.91
CA MET A 128 3.72 -12.36 4.05
C MET A 128 4.27 -12.93 2.73
N HIS A 129 4.95 -14.07 2.79
CA HIS A 129 5.42 -14.76 1.58
C HIS A 129 4.28 -15.11 0.63
N ARG A 130 3.20 -15.70 1.16
CA ARG A 130 1.99 -15.98 0.37
C ARG A 130 1.38 -14.70 -0.21
N THR A 131 1.37 -13.61 0.54
CA THR A 131 0.90 -12.30 0.06
C THR A 131 1.74 -11.78 -1.11
N TYR A 132 3.07 -11.90 -1.08
CA TYR A 132 3.91 -11.51 -2.21
C TYR A 132 3.63 -12.35 -3.46
N LEU A 133 3.55 -13.68 -3.32
CA LEU A 133 3.26 -14.58 -4.44
C LEU A 133 1.87 -14.35 -5.02
N THR A 134 0.87 -14.16 -4.15
CA THR A 134 -0.49 -13.80 -4.57
C THR A 134 -0.49 -12.46 -5.31
N GLY A 135 0.29 -11.48 -4.84
CA GLY A 135 0.45 -10.18 -5.48
C GLY A 135 1.07 -10.26 -6.88
N ILE A 136 2.07 -11.11 -7.06
CA ILE A 136 2.70 -11.40 -8.37
C ILE A 136 1.67 -12.00 -9.32
N LEU A 137 1.00 -13.07 -8.90
CA LEU A 137 0.01 -13.75 -9.72
C LEU A 137 -1.25 -12.92 -9.94
N HIS A 138 -1.56 -11.94 -9.08
CA HIS A 138 -2.65 -11.00 -9.33
C HIS A 138 -2.27 -10.01 -10.43
N GLU A 139 -1.00 -9.55 -10.46
CA GLU A 139 -0.52 -8.64 -11.51
C GLU A 139 -0.37 -9.35 -12.85
N ARG A 140 0.13 -10.58 -12.83
CA ARG A 140 0.38 -11.40 -14.02
C ARG A 140 -0.07 -12.84 -13.78
N PRO A 141 -1.36 -13.14 -14.00
CA PRO A 141 -1.97 -14.45 -13.69
C PRO A 141 -1.35 -15.67 -14.35
N SER A 142 -0.76 -15.50 -15.53
CA SER A 142 -0.08 -16.55 -16.29
C SER A 142 1.40 -16.72 -15.93
N THR A 143 1.94 -15.96 -14.97
CA THR A 143 3.35 -16.09 -14.59
C THR A 143 3.60 -17.45 -13.95
N PRO A 144 4.46 -18.30 -14.52
CA PRO A 144 4.84 -19.55 -13.86
C PRO A 144 5.64 -19.21 -12.61
N LEU A 145 5.31 -19.83 -11.46
CA LEU A 145 6.12 -19.74 -10.25
C LEU A 145 7.09 -20.92 -10.23
N ILE A 146 8.37 -20.64 -10.45
CA ILE A 146 9.45 -21.63 -10.43
C ILE A 146 9.97 -21.73 -8.98
N PRO A 147 10.00 -22.92 -8.35
CA PRO A 147 10.43 -23.07 -6.95
C PRO A 147 11.77 -22.42 -6.61
N ASP A 148 12.83 -22.70 -7.38
CA ASP A 148 14.16 -22.14 -7.14
C ASP A 148 14.17 -20.60 -7.25
N ALA A 149 13.40 -20.05 -8.18
CA ALA A 149 13.26 -18.61 -8.36
C ALA A 149 12.49 -17.96 -7.18
N VAL A 150 11.45 -18.63 -6.70
CA VAL A 150 10.71 -18.22 -5.51
C VAL A 150 11.61 -18.32 -4.27
N ALA A 151 12.46 -19.34 -4.17
CA ALA A 151 13.42 -19.48 -3.09
C ALA A 151 14.45 -18.34 -3.10
N LEU A 152 15.04 -18.03 -4.26
CA LEU A 152 15.93 -16.88 -4.44
C LEU A 152 15.25 -15.56 -4.08
N LEU A 153 14.00 -15.38 -4.51
CA LEU A 153 13.21 -14.18 -4.24
C LEU A 153 12.95 -14.01 -2.75
N LEU A 154 12.44 -15.05 -2.08
CA LEU A 154 11.90 -14.95 -0.73
C LEU A 154 12.93 -15.24 0.35
N PHE A 155 13.90 -16.13 0.14
CA PHE A 155 14.86 -16.55 1.16
C PHE A 155 16.29 -16.10 0.87
N ASN A 156 16.55 -15.49 -0.29
CA ASN A 156 17.90 -15.18 -0.77
C ASN A 156 18.81 -16.42 -0.84
N ALA A 157 18.23 -17.61 -1.02
CA ALA A 157 18.92 -18.89 -1.10
C ALA A 157 18.21 -19.80 -2.11
N ALA A 158 18.96 -20.71 -2.71
CA ALA A 158 18.47 -21.74 -3.64
C ALA A 158 19.02 -23.13 -3.27
N ASP A 159 19.24 -23.34 -1.96
CA ASP A 159 19.51 -24.67 -1.44
C ASP A 159 18.22 -25.50 -1.35
N GLU A 160 18.38 -26.79 -1.12
CA GLU A 160 17.29 -27.76 -1.10
C GLU A 160 16.20 -27.39 -0.08
N GLU A 161 16.58 -26.88 1.09
CA GLU A 161 15.62 -26.46 2.13
C GLU A 161 14.78 -25.27 1.65
N ALA A 162 15.43 -24.23 1.10
CA ALA A 162 14.76 -23.05 0.60
C ALA A 162 13.81 -23.37 -0.57
N THR A 163 14.23 -24.26 -1.48
CA THR A 163 13.40 -24.72 -2.60
C THR A 163 12.19 -25.52 -2.11
N GLN A 164 12.37 -26.48 -1.20
CA GLN A 164 11.24 -27.24 -0.64
C GLN A 164 10.22 -26.33 0.09
N ARG A 165 10.70 -25.29 0.78
CA ARG A 165 9.83 -24.28 1.41
C ARG A 165 9.08 -23.47 0.36
N ALA A 166 9.73 -23.09 -0.73
CA ALA A 166 9.11 -22.39 -1.85
C ALA A 166 8.02 -23.24 -2.54
N GLU A 167 8.26 -24.53 -2.77
CA GLU A 167 7.27 -25.46 -3.34
C GLU A 167 5.99 -25.49 -2.51
N LYS A 168 6.11 -25.68 -1.19
CA LYS A 168 4.96 -25.69 -0.28
C LYS A 168 4.15 -24.40 -0.37
N LEU A 169 4.82 -23.25 -0.41
CA LEU A 169 4.17 -21.94 -0.55
C LEU A 169 3.45 -21.80 -1.90
N ILE A 170 4.06 -22.27 -2.98
CA ILE A 170 3.47 -22.25 -4.33
C ILE A 170 2.18 -23.10 -4.33
N ASP A 171 2.25 -24.33 -3.81
CA ASP A 171 1.10 -25.24 -3.73
C ASP A 171 -0.06 -24.65 -2.94
N GLU A 172 0.23 -23.99 -1.81
CA GLU A 172 -0.79 -23.34 -0.98
C GLU A 172 -1.46 -22.17 -1.71
N VAL A 173 -0.67 -21.33 -2.39
CA VAL A 173 -1.19 -20.19 -3.16
C VAL A 173 -2.03 -20.69 -4.35
N GLN A 174 -1.61 -21.75 -5.03
CA GLN A 174 -2.34 -22.34 -6.14
C GLN A 174 -3.64 -23.03 -5.68
N ARG A 175 -3.61 -23.79 -4.58
CA ARG A 175 -4.83 -24.38 -3.97
C ARG A 175 -5.83 -23.30 -3.55
N GLY A 176 -5.35 -22.20 -2.96
CA GLY A 176 -6.19 -21.05 -2.60
C GLY A 176 -6.88 -20.39 -3.79
N ARG A 177 -6.35 -20.54 -5.02
CA ARG A 177 -7.01 -20.08 -6.26
C ARG A 177 -8.03 -21.06 -6.81
N GLY A 178 -7.85 -22.37 -6.57
CA GLY A 178 -8.77 -23.43 -6.99
C GLY A 178 -10.07 -23.50 -6.18
N VAL A 179 -10.08 -22.93 -4.96
CA VAL A 179 -11.30 -22.73 -4.19
C VAL A 179 -12.03 -21.50 -4.73
N SER A 180 -12.80 -21.71 -5.80
CA SER A 180 -13.84 -20.77 -6.22
C SER A 180 -14.74 -20.49 -5.02
N PHE A 181 -14.85 -19.23 -4.64
CA PHE A 181 -15.87 -18.77 -3.69
C PHE A 181 -17.24 -19.13 -4.25
N SER A 182 -17.81 -20.24 -3.76
CA SER A 182 -19.19 -20.58 -4.06
C SER A 182 -20.10 -19.49 -3.53
N ALA A 183 -20.91 -18.96 -4.44
CA ALA A 183 -21.79 -17.82 -4.25
C ALA A 183 -22.82 -18.05 -3.13
N GLY A 184 -22.80 -17.17 -2.14
CA GLY A 184 -23.97 -16.77 -1.36
C GLY A 184 -24.04 -15.25 -1.46
N ASP A 185 -25.05 -14.72 -2.15
CA ASP A 185 -25.32 -13.31 -2.43
C ASP A 185 -24.37 -12.59 -3.41
N GLY A 186 -24.32 -13.12 -4.63
CA GLY A 186 -24.95 -12.41 -5.76
C GLY A 186 -24.56 -10.95 -6.05
N ARG A 187 -23.28 -10.58 -5.96
CA ARG A 187 -22.56 -9.65 -6.86
C ARG A 187 -21.10 -9.50 -6.43
N LEU A 188 -20.28 -10.46 -6.85
CA LEU A 188 -18.83 -10.22 -6.96
C LEU A 188 -18.57 -9.60 -8.33
N PRO A 189 -17.91 -8.43 -8.42
CA PRO A 189 -17.61 -7.83 -9.70
C PRO A 189 -16.66 -8.74 -10.49
N THR A 190 -16.91 -8.87 -11.78
CA THR A 190 -16.08 -9.61 -12.74
C THR A 190 -14.71 -8.92 -12.87
N ILE A 191 -13.66 -9.48 -12.25
CA ILE A 191 -12.30 -8.90 -12.24
C ILE A 191 -11.58 -9.28 -13.54
N GLY A 192 -12.06 -8.71 -14.64
CA GLY A 192 -11.37 -8.57 -15.93
C GLY A 192 -11.20 -7.10 -16.33
N GLN A 193 -11.83 -6.19 -15.61
CA GLN A 193 -11.43 -4.79 -15.62
C GLN A 193 -10.23 -4.68 -14.68
N ARG A 194 -9.12 -4.11 -15.16
CA ARG A 194 -8.21 -3.41 -14.24
C ARG A 194 -9.11 -2.65 -13.28
N ALA A 195 -9.01 -2.91 -11.97
CA ALA A 195 -9.27 -1.83 -11.06
C ALA A 195 -8.23 -0.76 -11.45
N ARG A 196 -8.59 0.09 -12.42
CA ARG A 196 -8.42 1.52 -12.17
C ARG A 196 -8.99 1.63 -10.78
N ILE A 197 -8.12 1.78 -9.78
CA ILE A 197 -8.55 2.37 -8.53
C ILE A 197 -9.26 3.61 -9.02
N THR A 198 -10.60 3.56 -9.06
CA THR A 198 -11.41 4.65 -9.57
C THR A 198 -11.27 5.67 -8.46
N PHE A 199 -10.15 6.39 -8.52
CA PHE A 199 -9.80 7.35 -7.53
C PHE A 199 -10.87 8.41 -7.64
N GLN A 200 -11.79 8.42 -6.68
CA GLN A 200 -12.89 9.35 -6.67
C GLN A 200 -12.30 10.69 -6.25
N PRO A 201 -12.30 11.73 -7.10
CA PRO A 201 -11.71 13.02 -6.75
C PRO A 201 -12.25 13.57 -5.43
N ALA A 202 -13.49 13.21 -5.08
CA ALA A 202 -14.15 13.52 -3.82
C ALA A 202 -13.36 13.15 -2.56
N GLU A 203 -12.59 12.06 -2.58
CA GLU A 203 -11.78 11.63 -1.43
C GLU A 203 -10.59 12.59 -1.16
N MET A 204 -10.21 13.43 -2.12
CA MET A 204 -9.14 14.43 -1.96
C MET A 204 -9.64 15.80 -1.52
N PHE A 205 -10.94 16.09 -1.60
CA PHE A 205 -11.43 17.42 -1.27
C PHE A 205 -11.14 17.83 0.18
N PRO A 206 -11.28 16.94 1.19
CA PRO A 206 -10.86 17.27 2.56
C PRO A 206 -9.37 17.59 2.66
N ARG A 207 -8.52 16.82 1.96
CA ARG A 207 -7.05 17.03 1.96
C ARG A 207 -6.69 18.38 1.32
N LEU A 208 -7.31 18.69 0.19
CA LEU A 208 -7.14 19.97 -0.49
C LEU A 208 -7.53 21.15 0.43
N ARG A 209 -8.69 21.06 1.09
CA ARG A 209 -9.12 22.08 2.06
C ARG A 209 -8.12 22.23 3.21
N ASN A 210 -7.66 21.13 3.78
CA ASN A 210 -6.71 21.15 4.90
C ASN A 210 -5.36 21.76 4.49
N ALA A 211 -4.89 21.50 3.27
CA ALA A 211 -3.70 22.14 2.72
C ALA A 211 -3.87 23.67 2.61
N VAL A 212 -5.02 24.14 2.11
CA VAL A 212 -5.34 25.58 2.02
C VAL A 212 -5.39 26.22 3.42
N VAL A 213 -6.05 25.57 4.39
CA VAL A 213 -6.10 26.04 5.79
C VAL A 213 -4.70 26.11 6.40
N GLY A 214 -3.88 25.09 6.20
CA GLY A 214 -2.51 25.02 6.72
C GLY A 214 -1.62 26.13 6.17
N LEU A 215 -1.66 26.36 4.86
CA LEU A 215 -0.91 27.45 4.21
C LEU A 215 -1.37 28.83 4.71
N ARG A 216 -2.68 29.06 4.79
CA ARG A 216 -3.22 30.32 5.32
C ARG A 216 -2.81 30.59 6.76
N ARG A 217 -2.86 29.57 7.63
CA ARG A 217 -2.45 29.68 9.05
C ARG A 217 -0.97 30.07 9.19
N THR A 218 -0.14 29.69 8.23
CA THR A 218 1.30 30.01 8.21
C THR A 218 1.63 31.30 7.46
N GLY A 219 0.62 32.06 7.02
CA GLY A 219 0.81 33.29 6.24
C GLY A 219 1.38 33.05 4.84
N ARG A 220 1.37 31.80 4.35
CA ARG A 220 1.85 31.44 3.01
C ARG A 220 0.76 31.65 1.98
N ALA A 221 1.17 31.95 0.75
CA ALA A 221 0.27 32.09 -0.39
C ALA A 221 -0.52 30.79 -0.64
N THR A 222 -1.81 30.91 -0.93
CA THR A 222 -2.72 29.80 -1.25
C THR A 222 -3.01 29.73 -2.75
N THR A 223 -2.04 30.08 -3.59
CA THR A 223 -2.14 29.92 -5.04
C THR A 223 -2.23 28.44 -5.42
N GLY A 224 -2.82 28.13 -6.58
CA GLY A 224 -2.95 26.77 -7.07
C GLY A 224 -1.63 26.01 -7.07
N ALA A 225 -0.55 26.65 -7.54
CA ALA A 225 0.80 26.10 -7.52
C ALA A 225 1.33 25.84 -6.10
N ALA A 226 1.15 26.79 -5.17
CA ALA A 226 1.64 26.64 -3.80
C ALA A 226 0.90 25.52 -3.04
N VAL A 227 -0.41 25.41 -3.24
CA VAL A 227 -1.23 24.35 -2.64
C VAL A 227 -0.88 22.99 -3.24
N HIS A 228 -0.67 22.91 -4.55
CA HIS A 228 -0.26 21.68 -5.22
C HIS A 228 1.11 21.18 -4.74
N GLU A 229 2.10 22.07 -4.65
CA GLU A 229 3.43 21.72 -4.11
C GLU A 229 3.35 21.31 -2.64
N HIS A 230 2.53 21.98 -1.84
CA HIS A 230 2.34 21.59 -0.45
C HIS A 230 1.76 20.18 -0.33
N LEU A 231 0.72 19.85 -1.12
CA LEU A 231 0.13 18.51 -1.14
C LEU A 231 1.14 17.43 -1.57
N LYS A 232 1.96 17.68 -2.59
CA LYS A 232 3.02 16.74 -2.99
C LYS A 232 4.07 16.53 -1.88
N SER A 233 4.41 17.60 -1.16
CA SER A 233 5.43 17.52 -0.10
C SER A 233 4.95 16.76 1.14
N THR A 234 3.66 16.86 1.47
CA THR A 234 3.06 16.20 2.64
C THR A 234 2.55 14.80 2.31
N ASP A 235 2.21 14.55 1.05
CA ASP A 235 1.75 13.27 0.55
C ASP A 235 2.40 12.96 -0.80
N PRO A 236 3.56 12.29 -0.83
CA PRO A 236 4.22 11.90 -2.08
C PRO A 236 3.39 10.93 -2.95
N ALA A 237 2.34 10.31 -2.41
CA ALA A 237 1.41 9.50 -3.19
C ALA A 237 0.36 10.37 -3.93
N PHE A 238 0.31 11.68 -3.68
CA PHE A 238 -0.53 12.63 -4.39
C PHE A 238 0.00 12.90 -5.81
N VAL A 239 -0.36 12.01 -6.74
CA VAL A 239 0.07 12.06 -8.15
C VAL A 239 -1.15 12.23 -9.08
N LEU A 240 -1.55 13.48 -9.34
CA LEU A 240 -2.72 13.79 -10.18
C LEU A 240 -2.59 13.30 -11.64
N SER A 241 -1.36 13.21 -12.15
CA SER A 241 -1.11 12.69 -13.50
C SER A 241 -1.51 11.22 -13.65
N GLU A 242 -1.40 10.42 -12.58
CA GLU A 242 -1.84 9.02 -12.57
C GLU A 242 -3.37 8.89 -12.62
N MET A 243 -4.08 9.95 -12.22
CA MET A 243 -5.55 10.05 -12.29
C MET A 243 -6.05 10.67 -13.60
N GLY A 244 -5.15 11.15 -14.46
CA GLY A 244 -5.53 11.90 -15.66
C GLY A 244 -6.20 13.24 -15.36
N LEU A 245 -5.97 13.83 -14.18
CA LEU A 245 -6.57 15.09 -13.75
C LEU A 245 -5.52 16.20 -13.69
N LYS A 246 -5.89 17.42 -14.09
CA LYS A 246 -5.09 18.60 -13.76
C LYS A 246 -5.50 19.11 -12.38
N PHE A 247 -4.59 19.80 -11.70
CA PHE A 247 -4.86 20.38 -10.39
C PHE A 247 -6.04 21.37 -10.41
N LYS A 248 -6.17 22.18 -11.48
CA LYS A 248 -7.32 23.08 -11.65
C LYS A 248 -8.65 22.31 -11.72
N ASP A 249 -8.68 21.16 -12.39
CA ASP A 249 -9.90 20.35 -12.51
C ASP A 249 -10.33 19.80 -11.14
N LEU A 250 -9.36 19.35 -10.34
CA LEU A 250 -9.60 18.92 -8.96
C LEU A 250 -10.16 20.07 -8.11
N ALA A 251 -9.54 21.25 -8.19
CA ALA A 251 -9.96 22.42 -7.43
C ALA A 251 -11.39 22.85 -7.80
N VAL A 252 -11.75 22.81 -9.09
CA VAL A 252 -13.10 23.13 -9.57
C VAL A 252 -14.12 22.14 -9.01
N GLN A 253 -13.81 20.84 -9.04
CA GLN A 253 -14.70 19.82 -8.46
C GLN A 253 -14.83 19.99 -6.94
N ALA A 254 -13.75 20.30 -6.24
CA ALA A 254 -13.77 20.57 -4.81
C ALA A 254 -14.57 21.84 -4.47
N GLN A 255 -14.54 22.87 -5.34
CA GLN A 255 -15.39 24.05 -5.20
C GLN A 255 -16.86 23.71 -5.38
N GLN A 256 -17.21 22.91 -6.38
CA GLN A 256 -18.59 22.46 -6.60
C GLN A 256 -19.12 21.67 -5.39
N ALA A 257 -18.24 20.94 -4.69
CA ALA A 257 -18.54 20.25 -3.44
C ALA A 257 -18.43 21.13 -2.18
N GLY A 258 -18.08 22.42 -2.31
CA GLY A 258 -18.03 23.38 -1.20
C GLY A 258 -16.83 23.26 -0.25
N TYR A 259 -15.80 22.50 -0.62
CA TYR A 259 -14.59 22.31 0.21
C TYR A 259 -13.61 23.48 0.09
N VAL A 260 -13.57 24.13 -1.07
CA VAL A 260 -12.73 25.29 -1.35
C VAL A 260 -13.50 26.33 -2.17
N ARG A 261 -12.99 27.56 -2.22
CA ARG A 261 -13.44 28.62 -3.13
C ARG A 261 -12.26 29.04 -4.00
N ILE A 262 -12.45 29.05 -5.31
CA ILE A 262 -11.46 29.53 -6.28
C ILE A 262 -11.69 31.03 -6.48
N ILE A 263 -10.62 31.80 -6.37
CA ILE A 263 -10.58 33.23 -6.71
C ILE A 263 -9.67 33.38 -7.93
N GLU A 264 -10.26 33.76 -9.06
CA GLU A 264 -9.50 34.00 -10.29
C GLU A 264 -8.99 35.44 -10.33
N HIS A 265 -7.69 35.59 -10.63
CA HIS A 265 -7.02 36.87 -10.79
C HIS A 265 -6.60 37.05 -12.26
N ALA A 266 -6.86 38.22 -12.84
CA ALA A 266 -6.52 38.47 -14.24
C ALA A 266 -5.00 38.36 -14.46
N GLY A 267 -4.57 37.42 -15.31
CA GLY A 267 -3.18 37.25 -15.70
C GLY A 267 -2.26 36.55 -14.69
N SER A 268 -2.81 35.90 -13.65
CA SER A 268 -2.01 35.12 -12.69
C SER A 268 -2.65 33.76 -12.36
N ASP A 269 -1.97 32.97 -11.54
CA ASP A 269 -2.51 31.71 -11.00
C ASP A 269 -3.79 31.99 -10.16
N PHE A 270 -4.63 30.98 -9.98
CA PHE A 270 -5.82 31.12 -9.14
C PHE A 270 -5.47 30.96 -7.66
N GLU A 271 -6.20 31.64 -6.79
CA GLU A 271 -6.10 31.46 -5.35
C GLU A 271 -7.20 30.54 -4.83
N LEU A 272 -6.89 29.82 -3.76
CA LEU A 272 -7.83 28.96 -3.06
C LEU A 272 -8.09 29.49 -1.65
N GLU A 273 -9.35 29.49 -1.27
CA GLU A 273 -9.79 29.70 0.11
C GLU A 273 -10.54 28.48 0.64
N PRO A 274 -10.55 28.25 1.97
CA PRO A 274 -11.36 27.19 2.55
C PRO A 274 -12.85 27.47 2.33
N GLY A 275 -13.59 26.45 1.86
CA GLY A 275 -15.04 26.50 1.74
C GLY A 275 -15.74 26.23 3.07
N SER A 276 -17.05 26.50 3.10
CA SER A 276 -17.88 26.47 4.30
C SER A 276 -18.23 25.05 4.80
N LEU A 277 -18.10 24.02 3.95
CA LEU A 277 -18.60 22.66 4.21
C LEU A 277 -17.61 21.73 4.96
N GLY A 278 -16.93 22.21 6.00
CA GLY A 278 -15.88 21.42 6.66
C GLY A 278 -15.83 21.46 8.19
N ASN A 279 -16.90 21.90 8.85
CA ASN A 279 -17.15 21.57 10.25
C ASN A 279 -18.38 20.68 10.26
N GLY A 280 -18.18 19.36 10.36
CA GLY A 280 -19.28 18.41 10.47
C GLY A 280 -20.06 18.64 11.76
N GLU A 281 -21.07 19.50 11.69
CA GLU A 281 -22.29 19.36 12.48
C GLU A 281 -23.41 19.07 11.48
N GLY A 282 -23.98 17.87 11.57
CA GLY A 282 -25.22 17.52 10.87
C GLY A 282 -25.10 16.33 9.93
N HIS A 283 -25.23 15.12 10.49
CA HIS A 283 -26.39 14.27 10.20
C HIS A 283 -26.59 13.30 11.38
N SER A 284 -27.46 13.72 12.29
CA SER A 284 -28.42 12.83 12.96
C SER A 284 -29.50 12.40 11.98
#